data_AF-A0A0R2XKY9-F1
#
_entry.id   AF-A0A0R2XKY9-F1
#
_cell.length_a   1.000
_cell.length_b   1.000
_cell.length_c   1.000
_cell.angle_alpha   90.00
_cell.angle_beta   90.00
_cell.angle_gamma   90.00
#
_symmetry.space_group_name_H-M   'P 1'
#
loop_
_entity.id
_entity.type
_entity.pdbx_description
1 polymer ?
#
loop_
_entity_poly.entity_id
_entity_poly.type
_entity_poly.pdbx_seq_one_letter_code
_entity_poly.pdbx_strand_id
1 'polypeptide(L)'
;MLLACVGVVGVFSAYFATPVSITSDIVRYGGYWFILAAFSGLVGYGVSLLQVERSRCVSLLRRLDRVFVIFFLACLGLCFVHANFGPKVLMDDAILMSTAKNLHQTREMFTPIFGRWVYNDFSHFDGYVDKRPLLYSFAVSLLHDLSGYRAMNPYILNALCGVLLLGGVSLLGYLCSVKKGAYLLPFLWISIPLFAQNATGGGMDLINLVMIVGVILLSVLYWQRLDSRSEGALALAGVLLAQGRYESPIFLLPVAVVIILGWLRGGRVILSAGSIFAVPLLLGLLLQNKFFAQTEALWELHSGAETAFALANVPENLVRALHFYFNVGDAHANSLWVAVLGFPCLVFFTLYLLREWRQLSVARPAHIIIGLFGFFLFIHMAVILCYHDGKLDRLFAARFALPFYLLLTISIVIVLERLSHKAAIWSAVGVGTLLFIVGFTLPMNAKGVFTRRNYVANEIAWLQSVADREFEPRSLVIDVYTIPWTIHEVSSLLPLQAYSNAVRIDEDLLSGKFSEVYLIERREFTIEANTTQILPSKLPQGIFVVELIGERSFQPFTVIRVFRVIEVNREAAIRLAESP
;
A
#
# COMPACT_ATOMS: atom_id res chain seq x y z
N MET A 1 -22.09 1.62 -27.89
CA MET A 1 -21.15 2.64 -28.41
C MET A 1 -21.52 4.05 -27.99
N LEU A 2 -22.72 4.55 -28.31
CA LEU A 2 -23.14 5.91 -27.94
C LEU A 2 -23.00 6.22 -26.44
N LEU A 3 -23.44 5.32 -25.55
CA LEU A 3 -23.25 5.44 -24.10
C LEU A 3 -21.77 5.50 -23.67
N ALA A 4 -20.88 4.75 -24.33
CA ALA A 4 -19.45 4.79 -24.03
C ALA A 4 -18.82 6.10 -24.51
N CYS A 5 -19.19 6.59 -25.68
CA CYS A 5 -18.77 7.91 -26.19
C CYS A 5 -19.26 9.04 -25.28
N VAL A 6 -20.52 8.99 -24.86
CA VAL A 6 -21.09 9.96 -23.89
C VAL A 6 -20.37 9.88 -22.55
N GLY A 7 -20.02 8.68 -22.08
CA GLY A 7 -19.22 8.49 -20.87
C GLY A 7 -17.84 9.12 -20.97
N VAL A 8 -17.12 8.89 -22.08
CA VAL A 8 -15.81 9.51 -22.34
C VAL A 8 -15.92 11.04 -22.39
N VAL A 9 -16.82 11.57 -23.21
CA VAL A 9 -17.03 13.02 -23.33
C VAL A 9 -17.42 13.62 -21.98
N GLY A 10 -18.36 13.00 -21.26
CA GLY A 10 -18.79 13.45 -19.94
C GLY A 10 -17.67 13.49 -18.91
N VAL A 11 -16.77 12.49 -18.90
CA VAL A 11 -15.61 12.46 -18.01
C VAL A 11 -14.61 13.56 -18.35
N PHE A 12 -14.29 13.75 -19.63
CA PHE A 12 -13.39 14.84 -20.05
C PHE A 12 -14.01 16.21 -19.78
N SER A 13 -15.30 16.41 -20.07
CA SER A 13 -16.02 17.63 -19.76
C SER A 13 -16.04 17.91 -18.25
N ALA A 14 -16.29 16.89 -17.41
CA ALA A 14 -16.23 17.02 -15.97
C ALA A 14 -14.82 17.39 -15.48
N TYR A 15 -13.77 16.79 -16.04
CA TYR A 15 -12.40 17.12 -15.69
C TYR A 15 -12.04 18.58 -15.99
N PHE A 16 -12.44 19.13 -17.15
CA PHE A 16 -12.12 20.51 -17.51
C PHE A 16 -13.06 21.55 -16.88
N ALA A 17 -14.35 21.25 -16.77
CA ALA A 17 -15.36 22.22 -16.34
C ALA A 17 -15.46 22.38 -14.81
N THR A 18 -15.07 21.37 -14.02
CA THR A 18 -15.29 21.38 -12.57
C THR A 18 -14.21 22.17 -11.82
N PRO A 19 -14.56 23.22 -11.04
CA PRO A 19 -13.61 23.92 -10.16
C PRO A 19 -12.99 23.01 -9.08
N VAL A 20 -11.85 23.40 -8.53
CA VAL A 20 -11.08 22.59 -7.56
C VAL A 20 -11.84 22.34 -6.26
N SER A 21 -12.57 23.34 -5.76
CA SER A 21 -13.41 23.20 -4.56
C SER A 21 -14.49 22.13 -4.72
N ILE A 22 -15.22 22.17 -5.84
CA ILE A 22 -16.25 21.18 -6.18
C ILE A 22 -15.63 19.79 -6.43
N THR A 23 -14.42 19.76 -6.98
CA THR A 23 -13.66 18.51 -7.22
C THR A 23 -13.39 17.78 -5.89
N SER A 24 -12.97 18.51 -4.85
CA SER A 24 -12.76 17.94 -3.51
C SER A 24 -14.03 17.33 -2.94
N ASP A 25 -15.16 18.03 -3.03
CA ASP A 25 -16.45 17.53 -2.53
C ASP A 25 -16.93 16.29 -3.29
N ILE A 26 -16.81 16.27 -4.62
CA ILE A 26 -17.16 15.09 -5.43
C ILE A 26 -16.29 13.89 -5.05
N VAL A 27 -14.99 14.09 -4.81
CA VAL A 27 -14.09 13.01 -4.39
C VAL A 27 -14.47 12.53 -2.98
N ARG A 28 -14.70 13.45 -2.04
CA ARG A 28 -15.11 13.14 -0.66
C ARG A 28 -16.40 12.32 -0.61
N TYR A 29 -17.47 12.79 -1.23
CA TYR A 29 -18.79 12.17 -1.10
C TYR A 29 -19.06 11.09 -2.17
N GLY A 30 -18.40 11.16 -3.33
CA GLY A 30 -18.60 10.24 -4.46
C GLY A 30 -17.59 9.09 -4.51
N GLY A 31 -16.39 9.26 -3.95
CA GLY A 31 -15.28 8.29 -4.04
C GLY A 31 -15.66 6.87 -3.62
N TYR A 32 -16.35 6.74 -2.47
CA TYR A 32 -16.84 5.45 -1.97
C TYR A 32 -17.78 4.74 -2.95
N TRP A 33 -18.68 5.48 -3.59
CA TRP A 33 -19.68 4.89 -4.48
C TRP A 33 -19.09 4.46 -5.83
N PHE A 34 -18.13 5.23 -6.36
CA PHE A 34 -17.41 4.82 -7.57
C PHE A 34 -16.67 3.51 -7.37
N ILE A 35 -15.95 3.37 -6.25
CA ILE A 35 -15.20 2.15 -5.99
C ILE A 35 -16.11 0.98 -5.62
N LEU A 36 -17.20 1.21 -4.88
CA LEU A 36 -18.19 0.18 -4.58
C LEU A 36 -18.85 -0.36 -5.85
N ALA A 37 -19.19 0.49 -6.81
CA ALA A 37 -19.78 0.07 -8.08
C ALA A 37 -18.79 -0.76 -8.91
N ALA A 38 -17.53 -0.32 -9.02
CA ALA A 38 -16.48 -1.07 -9.71
C ALA A 38 -16.21 -2.44 -9.05
N PHE A 39 -16.13 -2.45 -7.71
CA PHE A 39 -15.92 -3.67 -6.92
C PHE A 39 -17.09 -4.65 -7.06
N SER A 40 -18.32 -4.18 -6.86
CA SER A 40 -19.52 -5.01 -6.97
C SER A 40 -19.69 -5.57 -8.38
N GLY A 41 -19.40 -4.76 -9.41
CA GLY A 41 -19.39 -5.21 -10.79
C GLY A 41 -18.34 -6.29 -11.04
N LEU A 42 -17.11 -6.11 -10.56
CA LEU A 42 -16.05 -7.12 -10.68
C LEU A 42 -16.44 -8.42 -9.96
N VAL A 43 -17.01 -8.34 -8.76
CA VAL A 43 -17.51 -9.52 -8.02
C VAL A 43 -18.60 -10.22 -8.82
N GLY A 44 -19.57 -9.48 -9.38
CA GLY A 44 -20.64 -10.05 -10.20
C GLY A 44 -20.11 -10.79 -11.44
N TYR A 45 -19.17 -10.17 -12.18
CA TYR A 45 -18.49 -10.83 -13.29
C TYR A 45 -17.65 -12.03 -12.84
N GLY A 46 -16.95 -11.91 -11.70
CA GLY A 46 -16.14 -12.97 -11.12
C GLY A 46 -16.97 -14.21 -10.76
N VAL A 47 -18.12 -14.02 -10.10
CA VAL A 47 -19.07 -15.11 -9.80
C VAL A 47 -19.57 -15.75 -11.09
N SER A 48 -19.95 -14.94 -12.08
CA SER A 48 -20.40 -15.46 -13.38
C SER A 48 -19.31 -16.27 -14.09
N LEU A 49 -18.05 -15.82 -14.06
CA LEU A 49 -16.91 -16.53 -14.64
C LEU A 49 -16.64 -17.83 -13.88
N LEU A 50 -16.66 -17.82 -12.54
CA LEU A 50 -16.46 -19.01 -11.72
C LEU A 50 -17.53 -20.08 -11.98
N GLN A 51 -18.77 -19.70 -12.22
CA GLN A 51 -19.84 -20.64 -12.57
C GLN A 51 -19.55 -21.37 -13.89
N VAL A 52 -19.04 -20.64 -14.89
CA VAL A 52 -18.72 -21.24 -16.20
C VAL A 52 -17.40 -22.02 -16.17
N GLU A 53 -16.41 -21.52 -15.46
CA GLU A 53 -15.07 -22.12 -15.34
C GLU A 53 -14.99 -23.18 -14.24
N ARG A 54 -16.09 -23.50 -13.56
CA ARG A 54 -16.12 -24.44 -12.43
C ARG A 54 -15.43 -25.76 -12.76
N SER A 55 -15.72 -26.34 -13.92
CA SER A 55 -15.12 -27.60 -14.35
C SER A 55 -13.60 -27.48 -14.55
N ARG A 56 -13.13 -26.37 -15.13
CA ARG A 56 -11.71 -26.07 -15.33
C ARG A 56 -11.00 -25.82 -14.00
N CYS A 57 -11.62 -25.07 -13.08
CA CYS A 57 -11.10 -24.83 -11.73
C CYS A 57 -10.97 -26.14 -10.95
N VAL A 58 -11.99 -27.00 -10.97
CA VAL A 58 -11.94 -28.32 -10.32
C VAL A 58 -10.88 -29.20 -10.96
N SER A 59 -10.75 -29.19 -12.29
CA SER A 59 -9.68 -29.92 -13.00
C SER A 59 -8.29 -29.43 -12.60
N LEU A 60 -8.09 -28.12 -12.50
CA LEU A 60 -6.84 -27.53 -12.05
C LEU A 60 -6.51 -27.94 -10.60
N LEU A 61 -7.48 -27.84 -9.70
CA LEU A 61 -7.32 -28.27 -8.30
C LEU A 61 -7.02 -29.77 -8.19
N ARG A 62 -7.57 -30.62 -9.06
CA ARG A 62 -7.21 -32.05 -9.09
C ARG A 62 -5.81 -32.30 -9.62
N ARG A 63 -5.32 -31.46 -10.54
CA ARG A 63 -3.95 -31.53 -11.05
C ARG A 63 -2.95 -31.08 -9.99
N LEU A 64 -3.31 -30.08 -9.19
CA LEU A 64 -2.57 -29.64 -8.00
C LEU A 64 -2.89 -30.61 -6.86
N ASP A 65 -2.15 -31.71 -6.82
CA ASP A 65 -2.31 -32.79 -5.85
C ASP A 65 -2.15 -32.35 -4.37
N ARG A 66 -2.35 -33.29 -3.44
CA ARG A 66 -2.21 -33.04 -1.99
C ARG A 66 -0.81 -32.52 -1.62
N VAL A 67 0.22 -32.86 -2.39
CA VAL A 67 1.59 -32.37 -2.18
C VAL A 67 1.65 -30.86 -2.41
N PHE A 68 0.94 -30.34 -3.41
CA PHE A 68 0.84 -28.90 -3.63
C PHE A 68 0.20 -28.17 -2.45
N VAL A 69 -0.87 -28.74 -1.87
CA VAL A 69 -1.54 -28.14 -0.71
C VAL A 69 -0.60 -28.07 0.48
N ILE A 70 0.14 -29.15 0.78
CA ILE A 70 1.12 -29.18 1.87
C ILE A 70 2.24 -28.16 1.61
N PHE A 71 2.77 -28.11 0.39
CA PHE A 71 3.77 -27.13 -0.01
C PHE A 71 3.26 -25.68 0.14
N PHE A 72 2.02 -25.41 -0.28
CA PHE A 72 1.43 -24.09 -0.20
C PHE A 72 1.23 -23.66 1.25
N LEU A 73 0.73 -24.56 2.10
CA LEU A 73 0.62 -24.34 3.55
C LEU A 73 2.00 -24.13 4.19
N ALA A 74 3.03 -24.84 3.75
CA ALA A 74 4.39 -24.62 4.21
C ALA A 74 4.93 -23.24 3.80
N CYS A 75 4.64 -22.77 2.58
CA CYS A 75 4.98 -21.42 2.16
C CYS A 75 4.28 -20.36 3.01
N LEU A 76 2.99 -20.56 3.33
CA LEU A 76 2.26 -19.68 4.25
C LEU A 76 2.87 -19.69 5.65
N GLY A 77 3.18 -20.87 6.18
CA GLY A 77 3.86 -21.02 7.47
C GLY A 77 5.19 -20.26 7.48
N LEU A 78 6.03 -20.44 6.45
CA LEU A 78 7.31 -19.73 6.33
C LEU A 78 7.16 -18.21 6.22
N CYS A 79 6.11 -17.73 5.55
CA CYS A 79 5.81 -16.31 5.45
C CYS A 79 5.48 -15.70 6.83
N PHE A 80 4.67 -16.40 7.62
CA PHE A 80 4.08 -15.85 8.84
C PHE A 80 4.68 -16.36 10.17
N VAL A 81 5.58 -17.34 10.17
CA VAL A 81 6.13 -17.93 11.41
C VAL A 81 6.86 -16.92 12.31
N HIS A 82 7.50 -15.91 11.71
CA HIS A 82 8.14 -14.80 12.43
C HIS A 82 7.41 -13.47 12.19
N ALA A 83 6.12 -13.52 11.83
CA ALA A 83 5.34 -12.32 11.57
C ALA A 83 5.17 -11.48 12.83
N ASN A 84 5.63 -10.24 12.78
CA ASN A 84 5.23 -9.22 13.73
C ASN A 84 4.24 -8.29 13.03
N PHE A 85 2.94 -8.43 13.33
CA PHE A 85 1.90 -7.58 12.75
C PHE A 85 1.95 -6.18 13.37
N GLY A 86 1.90 -5.15 12.52
CA GLY A 86 1.91 -3.77 12.98
C GLY A 86 2.34 -2.80 11.89
N PRO A 87 2.35 -1.49 12.17
CA PRO A 87 2.70 -0.47 11.20
C PRO A 87 4.10 -0.71 10.62
N LYS A 88 4.21 -0.72 9.28
CA LYS A 88 5.49 -0.85 8.57
C LYS A 88 5.86 0.44 7.86
N VAL A 89 4.87 1.21 7.43
CA VAL A 89 5.06 2.47 6.74
C VAL A 89 4.40 3.59 7.56
N LEU A 90 5.15 4.07 8.56
CA LEU A 90 4.89 5.28 9.38
C LEU A 90 3.45 5.82 9.35
N MET A 91 3.31 7.04 8.83
CA MET A 91 2.08 7.81 8.76
C MET A 91 1.19 7.36 7.61
N ASP A 92 1.76 6.75 6.55
CA ASP A 92 0.99 6.20 5.44
C ASP A 92 0.00 5.14 5.91
N ASP A 93 0.45 4.21 6.74
CA ASP A 93 -0.41 3.15 7.30
C ASP A 93 -1.51 3.81 8.15
N ALA A 94 -1.17 4.77 9.02
CA ALA A 94 -2.14 5.48 9.85
C ALA A 94 -3.18 6.28 9.03
N ILE A 95 -2.75 6.98 7.98
CA ILE A 95 -3.63 7.71 7.07
C ILE A 95 -4.61 6.74 6.41
N LEU A 96 -4.11 5.65 5.82
CA LEU A 96 -4.95 4.65 5.15
C LEU A 96 -5.98 4.03 6.11
N MET A 97 -5.58 3.77 7.36
CA MET A 97 -6.44 3.25 8.43
C MET A 97 -7.50 4.26 8.86
N SER A 98 -7.12 5.53 9.01
CA SER A 98 -8.04 6.61 9.37
C SER A 98 -9.08 6.84 8.26
N THR A 99 -8.65 6.85 7.00
CA THR A 99 -9.58 6.90 5.85
C THR A 99 -10.50 5.68 5.83
N ALA A 100 -9.98 4.47 6.08
CA ALA A 100 -10.80 3.25 6.11
C ALA A 100 -11.86 3.28 7.21
N LYS A 101 -11.52 3.78 8.40
CA LYS A 101 -12.46 3.99 9.50
C LYS A 101 -13.57 4.96 9.10
N ASN A 102 -13.20 6.08 8.46
CA ASN A 102 -14.19 7.06 8.02
C ASN A 102 -15.10 6.49 6.93
N LEU A 103 -14.56 5.76 5.94
CA LEU A 103 -15.35 5.05 4.93
C LEU A 103 -16.30 4.02 5.54
N HIS A 104 -15.97 3.42 6.68
CA HIS A 104 -16.87 2.51 7.41
C HIS A 104 -18.00 3.28 8.11
N GLN A 105 -17.68 4.39 8.78
CA GLN A 105 -18.62 5.14 9.61
C GLN A 105 -19.55 6.05 8.81
N THR A 106 -19.03 6.80 7.84
CA THR A 106 -19.77 7.88 7.14
C THR A 106 -19.87 7.68 5.63
N ARG A 107 -19.11 6.72 5.07
CA ARG A 107 -18.99 6.50 3.60
C ARG A 107 -18.32 7.66 2.87
N GLU A 108 -17.56 8.49 3.59
CA GLU A 108 -16.82 9.62 3.01
C GLU A 108 -15.34 9.29 2.83
N MET A 109 -14.77 9.72 1.71
CA MET A 109 -13.32 9.73 1.49
C MET A 109 -12.72 10.93 2.24
N PHE A 110 -12.47 10.73 3.52
CA PHE A 110 -11.93 11.76 4.40
C PHE A 110 -11.00 11.13 5.42
N THR A 111 -9.91 11.83 5.76
CA THR A 111 -8.93 11.40 6.77
C THR A 111 -9.05 12.32 7.98
N PRO A 112 -9.76 11.88 9.04
CA PRO A 112 -9.86 12.66 10.26
C PRO A 112 -8.50 12.87 10.94
N ILE A 113 -8.21 14.13 11.24
CA ILE A 113 -7.05 14.55 12.05
C ILE A 113 -7.45 15.01 13.45
N PHE A 114 -8.73 15.31 13.66
CA PHE A 114 -9.30 15.66 14.96
C PHE A 114 -10.68 15.05 15.17
N GLY A 115 -10.88 14.50 16.36
CA GLY A 115 -12.17 14.00 16.82
C GLY A 115 -12.32 14.11 18.32
N ARG A 116 -13.57 14.08 18.80
CA ARG A 116 -13.87 14.04 20.22
C ARG A 116 -15.17 13.32 20.52
N TRP A 117 -15.27 12.85 21.76
CA TRP A 117 -16.50 12.32 22.31
C TRP A 117 -17.53 13.44 22.43
N VAL A 118 -18.67 13.25 21.77
CA VAL A 118 -19.87 14.07 21.95
C VAL A 118 -20.99 13.14 22.40
N TYR A 119 -21.43 13.32 23.64
CA TYR A 119 -22.30 12.36 24.34
C TYR A 119 -21.63 10.98 24.45
N ASN A 120 -22.08 10.01 23.65
CA ASN A 120 -21.59 8.62 23.65
C ASN A 120 -21.02 8.18 22.30
N ASP A 121 -20.77 9.13 21.39
CA ASP A 121 -20.19 8.85 20.08
C ASP A 121 -18.93 9.68 19.84
N PHE A 122 -17.92 9.09 19.19
CA PHE A 122 -16.69 9.79 18.83
C PHE A 122 -16.86 10.45 17.47
N SER A 123 -17.15 11.76 17.50
CA SER A 123 -17.39 12.54 16.29
C SER A 123 -16.09 13.15 15.76
N HIS A 124 -15.92 13.09 14.44
CA HIS A 124 -14.79 13.69 13.72
C HIS A 124 -15.17 15.08 13.22
N PHE A 125 -14.29 16.07 13.40
CA PHE A 125 -14.60 17.48 13.09
C PHE A 125 -13.68 18.10 12.04
N ASP A 126 -12.45 17.61 11.93
CA ASP A 126 -11.45 18.18 11.02
C ASP A 126 -10.62 17.07 10.34
N GLY A 127 -10.05 17.38 9.19
CA GLY A 127 -9.34 16.43 8.32
C GLY A 127 -9.29 16.88 6.88
N TYR A 128 -8.88 15.97 5.99
CA TYR A 128 -8.68 16.28 4.58
C TYR A 128 -8.92 15.07 3.67
N VAL A 129 -9.09 15.34 2.36
CA VAL A 129 -9.13 14.31 1.32
C VAL A 129 -7.68 13.92 0.98
N ASP A 130 -7.30 12.68 1.30
CA ASP A 130 -5.91 12.23 1.13
C ASP A 130 -5.55 11.89 -0.32
N LYS A 131 -4.25 12.03 -0.64
CA LYS A 131 -3.71 11.71 -1.96
C LYS A 131 -3.85 10.25 -2.38
N ARG A 132 -3.87 9.31 -1.44
CA ARG A 132 -3.82 7.86 -1.70
C ARG A 132 -5.08 7.38 -2.41
N PRO A 133 -4.93 6.55 -3.45
CA PRO A 133 -6.05 5.83 -4.06
C PRO A 133 -6.84 4.97 -3.06
N LEU A 134 -8.13 4.80 -3.37
CA LEU A 134 -9.12 4.32 -2.40
C LEU A 134 -9.18 2.80 -2.19
N LEU A 135 -8.62 1.97 -3.08
CA LEU A 135 -8.90 0.53 -3.08
C LEU A 135 -8.56 -0.15 -1.76
N TYR A 136 -7.41 0.18 -1.17
CA TYR A 136 -6.99 -0.41 0.08
C TYR A 136 -7.93 -0.01 1.23
N SER A 137 -8.14 1.30 1.45
CA SER A 137 -9.00 1.79 2.53
C SER A 137 -10.45 1.33 2.38
N PHE A 138 -10.96 1.22 1.14
CA PHE A 138 -12.26 0.64 0.86
C PHE A 138 -12.34 -0.86 1.22
N ALA A 139 -11.33 -1.65 0.85
CA ALA A 139 -11.31 -3.06 1.21
C ALA A 139 -11.23 -3.28 2.73
N VAL A 140 -10.49 -2.42 3.45
CA VAL A 140 -10.45 -2.42 4.92
C VAL A 140 -11.81 -1.99 5.51
N SER A 141 -12.48 -0.99 4.93
CA SER A 141 -13.80 -0.54 5.39
C SER A 141 -14.86 -1.64 5.23
N LEU A 142 -14.82 -2.42 4.15
CA LEU A 142 -15.67 -3.61 4.02
C LEU A 142 -15.39 -4.65 5.12
N LEU A 143 -14.13 -4.84 5.51
CA LEU A 143 -13.79 -5.75 6.61
C LEU A 143 -14.33 -5.21 7.95
N HIS A 144 -14.29 -3.89 8.17
CA HIS A 144 -14.96 -3.26 9.31
C HIS A 144 -16.48 -3.44 9.27
N ASP A 145 -17.11 -3.29 8.11
CA ASP A 145 -18.55 -3.51 7.94
C ASP A 145 -18.97 -4.94 8.31
N LEU A 146 -18.10 -5.92 8.04
CA LEU A 146 -18.37 -7.34 8.32
C LEU A 146 -18.02 -7.77 9.75
N SER A 147 -17.03 -7.15 10.39
CA SER A 147 -16.47 -7.62 11.68
C SER A 147 -16.53 -6.60 12.83
N GLY A 148 -17.06 -5.41 12.56
CA GLY A 148 -16.95 -4.24 13.41
C GLY A 148 -15.62 -3.51 13.25
N TYR A 149 -15.57 -2.26 13.73
CA TYR A 149 -14.33 -1.50 13.76
C TYR A 149 -13.30 -2.16 14.69
N ARG A 150 -12.10 -2.43 14.15
CA ARG A 150 -10.95 -2.99 14.89
C ARG A 150 -9.66 -2.50 14.24
N ALA A 151 -8.76 -1.91 15.02
CA ALA A 151 -7.45 -1.45 14.53
C ALA A 151 -6.61 -2.57 13.87
N MET A 152 -6.93 -3.84 14.11
CA MET A 152 -6.24 -5.00 13.54
C MET A 152 -6.66 -5.35 12.09
N ASN A 153 -7.85 -4.93 11.65
CA ASN A 153 -8.40 -5.29 10.34
C ASN A 153 -7.49 -4.95 9.13
N PRO A 154 -6.80 -3.80 9.07
CA PRO A 154 -5.84 -3.49 7.99
C PRO A 154 -4.75 -4.55 7.82
N TYR A 155 -4.22 -5.07 8.94
CA TYR A 155 -3.17 -6.09 8.93
C TYR A 155 -3.71 -7.46 8.50
N ILE A 156 -4.94 -7.80 8.92
CA ILE A 156 -5.62 -9.03 8.49
C ILE A 156 -5.87 -9.00 6.99
N LEU A 157 -6.31 -7.86 6.45
CA LEU A 157 -6.51 -7.70 5.01
C LEU A 157 -5.19 -7.94 4.25
N ASN A 158 -4.08 -7.38 4.70
CA ASN A 158 -2.79 -7.59 4.04
C ASN A 158 -2.26 -9.02 4.18
N ALA A 159 -2.52 -9.69 5.30
CA ALA A 159 -2.24 -11.11 5.43
C ALA A 159 -3.02 -11.92 4.38
N LEU A 160 -4.31 -11.63 4.21
CA LEU A 160 -5.15 -12.23 3.18
C LEU A 160 -4.65 -11.91 1.77
N CYS A 161 -4.26 -10.66 1.49
CA CYS A 161 -3.63 -10.29 0.22
C CYS A 161 -2.33 -11.07 0.00
N GLY A 162 -1.53 -11.34 1.03
CA GLY A 162 -0.35 -12.20 0.96
C GLY A 162 -0.70 -13.63 0.53
N VAL A 163 -1.75 -14.22 1.10
CA VAL A 163 -2.26 -15.54 0.70
C VAL A 163 -2.74 -15.53 -0.75
N LEU A 164 -3.56 -14.53 -1.11
CA LEU A 164 -4.10 -14.37 -2.46
C LEU A 164 -2.99 -14.15 -3.50
N LEU A 165 -1.95 -13.39 -3.15
CA LEU A 165 -0.80 -13.18 -4.01
C LEU A 165 -0.08 -14.49 -4.26
N LEU A 166 0.25 -15.26 -3.20
CA LEU A 166 0.92 -16.56 -3.37
C LEU A 166 0.08 -17.52 -4.24
N GLY A 167 -1.23 -17.54 -4.06
CA GLY A 167 -2.14 -18.31 -4.92
C GLY A 167 -2.13 -17.82 -6.37
N GLY A 168 -2.20 -16.50 -6.57
CA GLY A 168 -2.18 -15.86 -7.88
C GLY A 168 -0.87 -16.09 -8.64
N VAL A 169 0.28 -15.93 -7.97
CA VAL A 169 1.59 -16.21 -8.59
C VAL A 169 1.79 -17.72 -8.80
N SER A 170 1.23 -18.59 -7.97
CA SER A 170 1.21 -20.04 -8.26
C SER A 170 0.44 -20.33 -9.55
N LEU A 171 -0.70 -19.66 -9.77
CA LEU A 171 -1.48 -19.79 -11.00
C LEU A 171 -0.74 -19.23 -12.21
N LEU A 172 -0.09 -18.06 -12.09
CA LEU A 172 0.78 -17.54 -13.15
C LEU A 172 1.92 -18.51 -13.48
N GLY A 173 2.56 -19.09 -12.45
CA GLY A 173 3.59 -20.10 -12.62
C GLY A 173 3.07 -21.33 -13.36
N TYR A 174 1.83 -21.76 -13.06
CA TYR A 174 1.15 -22.83 -13.79
C TYR A 174 0.90 -22.49 -15.25
N LEU A 175 0.55 -21.25 -15.57
CA LEU A 175 0.36 -20.80 -16.96
C LEU A 175 1.67 -20.75 -17.74
N CYS A 176 2.80 -20.47 -17.08
CA CYS A 176 4.12 -20.44 -17.72
C CYS A 176 4.72 -21.85 -17.88
N SER A 177 4.70 -22.68 -16.84
CA SER A 177 5.45 -23.95 -16.82
C SER A 177 4.70 -25.09 -16.10
N VAL A 178 3.37 -25.05 -16.08
CA VAL A 178 2.51 -26.09 -15.49
C VAL A 178 2.93 -26.35 -14.03
N LYS A 179 3.07 -27.61 -13.60
CA LYS A 179 3.36 -27.92 -12.19
C LYS A 179 4.66 -27.27 -11.71
N LYS A 180 5.74 -27.35 -12.49
CA LYS A 180 7.06 -26.85 -12.07
C LYS A 180 7.02 -25.36 -11.74
N GLY A 181 6.38 -24.56 -12.60
CA GLY A 181 6.21 -23.13 -12.36
C GLY A 181 5.26 -22.83 -11.19
N ALA A 182 4.21 -23.64 -11.00
CA ALA A 182 3.26 -23.48 -9.89
C ALA A 182 3.92 -23.65 -8.51
N TYR A 183 4.93 -24.52 -8.40
CA TYR A 183 5.73 -24.67 -7.17
C TYR A 183 6.81 -23.59 -7.06
N LEU A 184 7.58 -23.37 -8.14
CA LEU A 184 8.77 -22.51 -8.05
C LEU A 184 8.43 -21.03 -7.84
N LEU A 185 7.41 -20.51 -8.51
CA LEU A 185 7.10 -19.09 -8.47
C LEU A 185 6.71 -18.58 -7.06
N PRO A 186 5.74 -19.17 -6.34
CA PRO A 186 5.46 -18.77 -4.96
C PRO A 186 6.66 -19.02 -4.04
N PHE A 187 7.49 -20.03 -4.31
CA PHE A 187 8.67 -20.30 -3.50
C PHE A 187 9.74 -19.21 -3.62
N LEU A 188 9.94 -18.67 -4.83
CA LEU A 188 10.78 -17.49 -5.05
C LEU A 188 10.23 -16.27 -4.30
N TRP A 189 8.90 -16.12 -4.21
CA TRP A 189 8.28 -15.04 -3.44
C TRP A 189 8.53 -15.14 -1.93
N ILE A 190 8.50 -16.35 -1.36
CA ILE A 190 8.87 -16.57 0.04
C ILE A 190 10.33 -16.21 0.31
N SER A 191 11.21 -16.31 -0.69
CA SER A 191 12.61 -15.89 -0.54
C SER A 191 12.83 -14.38 -0.47
N ILE A 192 11.77 -13.57 -0.57
CA ILE A 192 11.82 -12.10 -0.53
C ILE A 192 11.35 -11.61 0.86
N PRO A 193 12.24 -11.15 1.76
CA PRO A 193 11.86 -10.63 3.08
C PRO A 193 10.85 -9.47 3.00
N LEU A 194 10.97 -8.61 1.98
CA LEU A 194 10.04 -7.50 1.74
C LEU A 194 8.59 -7.98 1.55
N PHE A 195 8.37 -9.19 1.00
CA PHE A 195 7.02 -9.74 0.86
C PHE A 195 6.39 -10.01 2.23
N ALA A 196 7.10 -10.71 3.12
CA ALA A 196 6.63 -10.99 4.48
C ALA A 196 6.42 -9.70 5.29
N GLN A 197 7.30 -8.71 5.12
CA GLN A 197 7.16 -7.39 5.74
C GLN A 197 5.85 -6.71 5.32
N ASN A 198 5.55 -6.66 4.03
CA ASN A 198 4.32 -6.01 3.54
C ASN A 198 3.06 -6.84 3.89
N ALA A 199 3.17 -8.17 3.95
CA ALA A 199 2.07 -9.07 4.36
C ALA A 199 1.66 -8.91 5.82
N THR A 200 2.51 -8.29 6.64
CA THR A 200 2.27 -8.05 8.07
C THR A 200 2.08 -6.57 8.40
N GLY A 201 2.03 -5.70 7.38
CA GLY A 201 1.87 -4.25 7.51
C GLY A 201 0.49 -3.72 7.15
N GLY A 202 0.30 -2.40 7.20
CA GLY A 202 -0.97 -1.71 6.92
C GLY A 202 -1.02 -0.94 5.59
N GLY A 203 -0.13 -1.27 4.65
CA GLY A 203 0.05 -0.52 3.40
C GLY A 203 -0.76 -1.07 2.22
N MET A 204 -1.00 -0.20 1.23
CA MET A 204 -1.72 -0.49 -0.02
C MET A 204 -0.94 -1.32 -1.07
N ASP A 205 0.33 -1.64 -0.80
CA ASP A 205 1.23 -2.28 -1.74
C ASP A 205 0.79 -3.68 -2.20
N LEU A 206 0.36 -4.51 -1.24
CA LEU A 206 -0.01 -5.90 -1.56
C LEU A 206 -1.32 -6.02 -2.30
N ILE A 207 -2.34 -5.25 -1.93
CA ILE A 207 -3.62 -5.29 -2.66
C ILE A 207 -3.39 -4.86 -4.11
N ASN A 208 -2.53 -3.86 -4.35
CA ASN A 208 -2.16 -3.45 -5.69
C ASN A 208 -1.46 -4.57 -6.46
N LEU A 209 -0.52 -5.27 -5.83
CA LEU A 209 0.19 -6.38 -6.46
C LEU A 209 -0.74 -7.57 -6.77
N VAL A 210 -1.68 -7.88 -5.87
CA VAL A 210 -2.75 -8.85 -6.11
C VAL A 210 -3.58 -8.43 -7.33
N MET A 211 -3.92 -7.15 -7.46
CA MET A 211 -4.64 -6.63 -8.62
C MET A 211 -3.82 -6.71 -9.91
N ILE A 212 -2.51 -6.43 -9.89
CA ILE A 212 -1.63 -6.61 -11.05
C ILE A 212 -1.66 -8.08 -11.51
N VAL A 213 -1.45 -9.01 -10.59
CA VAL A 213 -1.50 -10.46 -10.88
C VAL A 213 -2.89 -10.87 -11.38
N GLY A 214 -3.95 -10.39 -10.73
CA GLY A 214 -5.33 -10.65 -11.11
C GLY A 214 -5.67 -10.16 -12.52
N VAL A 215 -5.22 -8.95 -12.88
CA VAL A 215 -5.39 -8.38 -14.22
C VAL A 215 -4.60 -9.16 -15.27
N ILE A 216 -3.38 -9.62 -14.98
CA ILE A 216 -2.63 -10.51 -15.89
C ILE A 216 -3.40 -11.81 -16.11
N LEU A 217 -3.90 -12.43 -15.04
CA LEU A 217 -4.68 -13.68 -15.11
C LEU A 217 -5.99 -13.50 -15.91
N LEU A 218 -6.73 -12.41 -15.65
CA LEU A 218 -7.94 -12.07 -16.39
C LEU A 218 -7.64 -11.74 -17.87
N SER A 219 -6.49 -11.13 -18.16
CA SER A 219 -6.03 -10.88 -19.54
C SER A 219 -5.81 -12.19 -20.29
N VAL A 220 -5.15 -13.16 -19.66
CA VAL A 220 -4.96 -14.50 -20.23
C VAL A 220 -6.31 -15.22 -20.42
N LEU A 221 -7.21 -15.11 -19.45
CA LEU A 221 -8.54 -15.72 -19.53
C LEU A 221 -9.39 -15.11 -20.65
N TYR A 222 -9.41 -13.77 -20.75
CA TYR A 222 -10.11 -13.06 -21.83
C TYR A 222 -9.56 -13.46 -23.19
N TRP A 223 -8.24 -13.52 -23.34
CA TRP A 223 -7.61 -13.92 -24.59
C TRP A 223 -7.99 -15.34 -25.05
N GLN A 224 -8.25 -16.24 -24.10
CA GLN A 224 -8.69 -17.61 -24.39
C GLN A 224 -10.18 -17.72 -24.75
N ARG A 225 -11.02 -16.83 -24.20
CA ARG A 225 -12.49 -16.91 -24.33
C ARG A 225 -13.08 -15.97 -25.37
N LEU A 226 -12.56 -14.75 -25.45
CA LEU A 226 -13.08 -13.66 -26.30
C LEU A 226 -14.60 -13.47 -26.14
N ASP A 227 -15.05 -13.38 -24.89
CA ASP A 227 -16.46 -13.20 -24.51
C ASP A 227 -16.69 -11.97 -23.62
N SER A 228 -17.94 -11.52 -23.55
CA SER A 228 -18.33 -10.30 -22.82
C SER A 228 -18.11 -10.40 -21.31
N ARG A 229 -18.14 -11.62 -20.74
CA ARG A 229 -17.94 -11.81 -19.29
C ARG A 229 -16.50 -11.59 -18.88
N SER A 230 -15.56 -12.20 -19.60
CA SER A 230 -14.12 -12.04 -19.33
C SER A 230 -13.63 -10.63 -19.69
N GLU A 231 -14.19 -10.04 -20.75
CA GLU A 231 -13.92 -8.66 -21.15
C GLU A 231 -14.36 -7.65 -20.08
N GLY A 232 -15.60 -7.76 -19.58
CA GLY A 232 -16.11 -6.88 -18.53
C GLY A 232 -15.40 -7.04 -17.18
N ALA A 233 -15.04 -8.27 -16.81
CA ALA A 233 -14.20 -8.53 -15.64
C ALA A 233 -12.84 -7.84 -15.76
N LEU A 234 -12.18 -7.97 -16.92
CA LEU A 234 -10.88 -7.36 -17.17
C LEU A 234 -10.96 -5.83 -17.13
N ALA A 235 -11.98 -5.23 -17.73
CA ALA A 235 -12.18 -3.78 -17.71
C ALA A 235 -12.35 -3.24 -16.29
N LEU A 236 -13.24 -3.83 -15.49
CA LEU A 236 -13.47 -3.39 -14.10
C LEU A 236 -12.28 -3.71 -13.17
N ALA A 237 -11.57 -4.81 -13.41
CA ALA A 237 -10.31 -5.08 -12.70
C ALA A 237 -9.24 -4.03 -13.03
N GLY A 238 -9.19 -3.53 -14.27
CA GLY A 238 -8.34 -2.40 -14.66
C GLY A 238 -8.69 -1.12 -13.90
N VAL A 239 -9.99 -0.80 -13.76
CA VAL A 239 -10.46 0.36 -12.96
C VAL A 239 -10.01 0.24 -11.51
N LEU A 240 -10.23 -0.91 -10.87
CA LEU A 240 -9.81 -1.13 -9.49
C LEU A 240 -8.28 -1.11 -9.34
N LEU A 241 -7.53 -1.68 -10.29
CA LEU A 241 -6.07 -1.62 -10.30
C LEU A 241 -5.58 -0.16 -10.35
N ALA A 242 -6.20 0.69 -11.17
CA ALA A 242 -5.87 2.12 -11.21
C ALA A 242 -6.13 2.84 -9.88
N GLN A 243 -7.09 2.33 -9.09
CA GLN A 243 -7.36 2.76 -7.71
C GLN A 243 -6.50 2.06 -6.65
N GLY A 244 -5.54 1.21 -7.08
CA GLY A 244 -4.68 0.43 -6.20
C GLY A 244 -3.50 1.21 -5.67
N ARG A 245 -2.80 1.97 -6.53
CA ARG A 245 -1.67 2.88 -6.21
C ARG A 245 -1.58 4.01 -7.24
N TYR A 246 -0.88 5.10 -6.89
CA TYR A 246 -0.78 6.32 -7.71
C TYR A 246 -0.20 6.08 -9.09
N GLU A 247 0.76 5.17 -9.15
CA GLU A 247 1.44 4.71 -10.36
C GLU A 247 0.63 3.71 -11.19
N SER A 248 -0.37 3.05 -10.60
CA SER A 248 -1.10 1.95 -11.21
C SER A 248 -2.01 2.32 -12.39
N PRO A 249 -2.43 3.59 -12.61
CA PRO A 249 -3.09 3.99 -13.85
C PRO A 249 -2.28 3.65 -15.09
N ILE A 250 -0.95 3.50 -14.99
CA ILE A 250 -0.11 3.05 -16.11
C ILE A 250 -0.55 1.70 -16.67
N PHE A 251 -1.11 0.82 -15.83
CA PHE A 251 -1.58 -0.50 -16.22
C PHE A 251 -2.93 -0.49 -16.94
N LEU A 252 -3.63 0.65 -17.03
CA LEU A 252 -4.80 0.78 -17.91
C LEU A 252 -4.43 0.61 -19.39
N LEU A 253 -3.20 0.99 -19.77
CA LEU A 253 -2.71 0.86 -21.14
C LEU A 253 -2.58 -0.61 -21.58
N PRO A 254 -1.85 -1.51 -20.89
CA PRO A 254 -1.80 -2.92 -21.28
C PRO A 254 -3.17 -3.60 -21.22
N VAL A 255 -4.05 -3.19 -20.28
CA VAL A 255 -5.44 -3.68 -20.23
C VAL A 255 -6.19 -3.31 -21.52
N ALA A 256 -6.15 -2.03 -21.91
CA ALA A 256 -6.80 -1.56 -23.13
C ALA A 256 -6.23 -2.25 -24.38
N VAL A 257 -4.90 -2.40 -24.46
CA VAL A 257 -4.23 -3.12 -25.56
C VAL A 257 -4.74 -4.55 -25.65
N VAL A 258 -4.82 -5.29 -24.54
CA VAL A 258 -5.34 -6.67 -24.54
C VAL A 258 -6.79 -6.71 -25.02
N ILE A 259 -7.66 -5.81 -24.54
CA ILE A 259 -9.07 -5.74 -24.95
C ILE A 259 -9.20 -5.50 -26.46
N ILE A 260 -8.51 -4.48 -26.98
CA ILE A 260 -8.53 -4.11 -28.41
C ILE A 260 -7.99 -5.24 -29.29
N LEU A 261 -6.84 -5.82 -28.92
CA LEU A 261 -6.28 -6.96 -29.65
C LEU A 261 -7.22 -8.17 -29.62
N GLY A 262 -7.95 -8.37 -28.51
CA GLY A 262 -8.99 -9.38 -28.42
C GLY A 262 -10.16 -9.13 -29.37
N TRP A 263 -10.60 -7.88 -29.53
CA TRP A 263 -11.63 -7.51 -30.52
C TRP A 263 -11.16 -7.78 -31.95
N LEU A 264 -9.92 -7.38 -32.28
CA LEU A 264 -9.32 -7.62 -33.59
C LEU A 264 -9.21 -9.12 -33.88
N ARG A 265 -8.75 -9.91 -32.91
CA ARG A 265 -8.65 -11.38 -33.02
C ARG A 265 -10.01 -12.04 -33.15
N GLY A 266 -11.02 -11.55 -32.43
CA GLY A 266 -12.39 -12.06 -32.47
C GLY A 266 -13.20 -11.59 -33.69
N GLY A 267 -12.67 -10.65 -34.49
CA GLY A 267 -13.37 -10.07 -35.63
C GLY A 267 -14.63 -9.27 -35.25
N ARG A 268 -14.80 -8.92 -33.97
CA ARG A 268 -16.00 -8.24 -33.44
C ARG A 268 -15.66 -7.38 -32.24
N VAL A 269 -16.35 -6.25 -32.12
CA VAL A 269 -16.27 -5.38 -30.95
C VAL A 269 -17.16 -5.95 -29.85
N ILE A 270 -16.58 -6.25 -28.69
CA ILE A 270 -17.30 -6.75 -27.51
C ILE A 270 -17.35 -5.62 -26.50
N LEU A 271 -18.52 -4.98 -26.35
CA LEU A 271 -18.75 -3.96 -25.33
C LEU A 271 -19.63 -4.54 -24.22
N SER A 272 -18.99 -5.10 -23.19
CA SER A 272 -19.71 -5.47 -21.97
C SER A 272 -20.18 -4.23 -21.20
N ALA A 273 -21.12 -4.43 -20.27
CA ALA A 273 -21.49 -3.39 -19.32
C ALA A 273 -20.26 -2.91 -18.53
N GLY A 274 -19.37 -3.82 -18.12
CA GLY A 274 -18.11 -3.49 -17.45
C GLY A 274 -17.30 -2.45 -18.22
N SER A 275 -17.12 -2.63 -19.52
CA SER A 275 -16.35 -1.69 -20.36
C SER A 275 -17.07 -0.38 -20.65
N ILE A 276 -18.40 -0.40 -20.72
CA ILE A 276 -19.20 0.83 -20.84
C ILE A 276 -19.06 1.69 -19.57
N PHE A 277 -19.11 1.06 -18.40
CA PHE A 277 -19.01 1.75 -17.11
C PHE A 277 -17.58 2.02 -16.66
N ALA A 278 -16.57 1.39 -17.25
CA ALA A 278 -15.18 1.56 -16.84
C ALA A 278 -14.73 3.03 -16.86
N VAL A 279 -15.08 3.78 -17.92
CA VAL A 279 -14.68 5.19 -18.06
C VAL A 279 -15.37 6.10 -17.03
N PRO A 280 -16.71 6.08 -16.87
CA PRO A 280 -17.37 6.81 -15.79
C PRO A 280 -16.83 6.49 -14.39
N LEU A 281 -16.48 5.23 -14.12
CA LEU A 281 -15.97 4.81 -12.81
C LEU A 281 -14.53 5.29 -12.55
N LEU A 282 -13.76 5.63 -13.60
CA LEU A 282 -12.46 6.28 -13.47
C LEU A 282 -12.56 7.78 -13.15
N LEU A 283 -13.75 8.39 -13.22
CA LEU A 283 -13.95 9.80 -12.94
C LEU A 283 -13.44 10.19 -11.55
N GLY A 284 -13.74 9.37 -10.53
CA GLY A 284 -13.29 9.61 -9.16
C GLY A 284 -11.76 9.75 -9.07
N LEU A 285 -11.03 8.86 -9.74
CA LEU A 285 -9.55 8.90 -9.80
C LEU A 285 -9.03 10.13 -10.55
N LEU A 286 -9.67 10.50 -11.66
CA LEU A 286 -9.24 11.66 -12.46
C LEU A 286 -9.44 12.98 -11.71
N LEU A 287 -10.59 13.14 -11.06
CA LEU A 287 -10.89 14.29 -10.22
C LEU A 287 -9.96 14.35 -8.99
N GLN A 288 -9.72 13.21 -8.38
CA GLN A 288 -8.78 13.06 -7.29
C GLN A 288 -7.36 13.52 -7.71
N ASN A 289 -6.84 13.05 -8.85
CA ASN A 289 -5.55 13.49 -9.38
C ASN A 289 -5.51 14.99 -9.73
N LYS A 290 -6.62 15.55 -10.25
CA LYS A 290 -6.72 16.99 -10.54
C LYS A 290 -6.54 17.82 -9.26
N PHE A 291 -7.24 17.45 -8.19
CA PHE A 291 -7.17 18.13 -6.91
C PHE A 291 -5.74 18.10 -6.33
N PHE A 292 -5.04 16.97 -6.44
CA PHE A 292 -3.65 16.86 -5.93
C PHE A 292 -2.62 17.57 -6.78
N ALA A 293 -2.76 17.54 -8.10
CA ALA A 293 -1.84 18.26 -8.99
C ALA A 293 -1.82 19.78 -8.71
N GLN A 294 -2.88 20.30 -8.10
CA GLN A 294 -3.07 21.72 -7.81
C GLN A 294 -2.85 22.08 -6.32
N THR A 295 -2.49 21.11 -5.48
CA THR A 295 -2.27 21.33 -4.03
C THR A 295 -0.83 20.99 -3.65
N GLU A 296 0.05 21.99 -3.66
CA GLU A 296 1.50 21.82 -3.40
C GLU A 296 1.81 21.20 -2.03
N ALA A 297 1.04 21.54 -0.99
CA ALA A 297 1.21 21.03 0.37
C ALA A 297 1.15 19.49 0.48
N LEU A 298 0.48 18.81 -0.45
CA LEU A 298 0.33 17.36 -0.45
C LEU A 298 1.54 16.61 -1.04
N TRP A 299 2.48 17.31 -1.69
CA TRP A 299 3.64 16.67 -2.32
C TRP A 299 4.78 16.36 -1.34
N GLU A 300 4.73 16.88 -0.11
CA GLU A 300 5.73 16.66 0.95
C GLU A 300 7.18 16.78 0.41
N LEU A 301 7.41 17.77 -0.46
CA LEU A 301 8.70 18.01 -1.07
C LEU A 301 9.73 18.30 0.02
N HIS A 302 10.85 17.58 0.00
CA HIS A 302 11.97 17.88 0.89
C HIS A 302 12.53 19.27 0.53
N SER A 303 13.16 19.94 1.51
CA SER A 303 13.83 21.22 1.31
C SER A 303 14.82 21.15 0.13
N GLY A 304 14.50 21.82 -0.98
CA GLY A 304 15.32 21.87 -2.20
C GLY A 304 14.80 21.09 -3.41
N ALA A 305 13.69 20.35 -3.30
CA ALA A 305 13.05 19.71 -4.45
C ALA A 305 11.95 20.63 -5.05
N GLU A 306 12.12 21.03 -6.31
CA GLU A 306 11.15 21.90 -7.01
C GLU A 306 10.00 21.11 -7.67
N THR A 307 10.24 19.84 -8.01
CA THR A 307 9.25 18.98 -8.68
C THR A 307 9.27 17.57 -8.12
N ALA A 308 8.12 16.89 -8.12
CA ALA A 308 7.99 15.54 -7.58
C ALA A 308 8.70 14.46 -8.40
N PHE A 309 8.79 14.66 -9.73
CA PHE A 309 9.45 13.77 -10.67
C PHE A 309 10.44 14.55 -11.52
N ALA A 310 11.69 14.10 -11.54
CA ALA A 310 12.75 14.69 -12.36
C ALA A 310 13.67 13.61 -12.90
N LEU A 311 14.05 13.73 -14.18
CA LEU A 311 15.06 12.84 -14.79
C LEU A 311 16.43 12.95 -14.09
N ALA A 312 16.70 14.09 -13.45
CA ALA A 312 17.89 14.32 -12.65
C ALA A 312 18.01 13.36 -11.44
N ASN A 313 16.90 12.80 -10.95
CA ASN A 313 16.90 11.85 -9.84
C ASN A 313 17.35 10.45 -10.24
N VAL A 314 17.27 10.10 -11.53
CA VAL A 314 17.50 8.74 -12.04
C VAL A 314 18.89 8.20 -11.71
N PRO A 315 20.00 8.95 -11.91
CA PRO A 315 21.33 8.42 -11.62
C PRO A 315 21.52 8.05 -10.14
N GLU A 316 21.10 8.92 -9.21
CA GLU A 316 21.21 8.65 -7.76
C GLU A 316 20.31 7.45 -7.38
N ASN A 317 19.05 7.49 -7.80
CA ASN A 317 18.08 6.44 -7.47
C ASN A 317 18.46 5.09 -8.07
N LEU A 318 19.05 5.05 -9.26
CA LEU A 318 19.50 3.81 -9.90
C LEU A 318 20.65 3.15 -9.12
N VAL A 319 21.65 3.92 -8.70
CA VAL A 319 22.76 3.40 -7.88
C VAL A 319 22.22 2.83 -6.56
N ARG A 320 21.29 3.55 -5.93
CA ARG A 320 20.65 3.12 -4.68
C ARG A 320 19.75 1.90 -4.87
N ALA A 321 19.06 1.79 -6.01
CA ALA A 321 18.28 0.62 -6.37
C ALA A 321 19.18 -0.61 -6.58
N LEU A 322 20.30 -0.47 -7.29
CA LEU A 322 21.27 -1.55 -7.46
C LEU A 322 21.87 -1.97 -6.11
N HIS A 323 22.21 -1.01 -5.25
CA HIS A 323 22.65 -1.28 -3.89
C HIS A 323 21.59 -2.06 -3.11
N PHE A 324 20.31 -1.70 -3.22
CA PHE A 324 19.21 -2.45 -2.61
C PHE A 324 19.13 -3.89 -3.13
N TYR A 325 19.08 -4.12 -4.44
CA TYR A 325 18.90 -5.47 -5.00
C TYR A 325 20.09 -6.40 -4.72
N PHE A 326 21.32 -5.89 -4.85
CA PHE A 326 22.54 -6.68 -4.73
C PHE A 326 23.21 -6.60 -3.35
N ASN A 327 22.52 -6.08 -2.32
CA ASN A 327 23.05 -6.09 -0.96
C ASN A 327 23.17 -7.53 -0.42
N VAL A 328 24.29 -7.83 0.22
CA VAL A 328 24.59 -9.13 0.85
C VAL A 328 24.33 -9.10 2.36
N GLY A 329 24.22 -7.90 2.95
CA GLY A 329 23.99 -7.70 4.37
C GLY A 329 22.53 -7.81 4.78
N ASP A 330 22.26 -7.62 6.07
CA ASP A 330 20.91 -7.63 6.64
C ASP A 330 20.25 -6.24 6.70
N ALA A 331 20.81 -5.27 5.96
CA ALA A 331 20.38 -3.87 6.01
C ALA A 331 19.08 -3.60 5.25
N HIS A 332 18.78 -4.38 4.21
CA HIS A 332 17.66 -4.16 3.30
C HIS A 332 16.79 -5.41 3.18
N ALA A 333 15.49 -5.26 2.94
CA ALA A 333 14.56 -6.38 2.82
C ALA A 333 14.62 -7.06 1.43
N ASN A 334 15.80 -7.09 0.80
CA ASN A 334 15.99 -7.58 -0.57
C ASN A 334 16.12 -9.12 -0.62
N SER A 335 16.04 -9.66 -1.84
CA SER A 335 16.42 -11.04 -2.13
C SER A 335 17.54 -11.05 -3.16
N LEU A 336 18.79 -11.18 -2.68
CA LEU A 336 19.96 -11.32 -3.52
C LEU A 336 19.82 -12.52 -4.48
N TRP A 337 19.23 -13.61 -4.02
CA TRP A 337 18.96 -14.79 -4.85
C TRP A 337 18.08 -14.48 -6.07
N VAL A 338 16.97 -13.79 -5.84
CA VAL A 338 16.07 -13.38 -6.93
C VAL A 338 16.73 -12.33 -7.82
N ALA A 339 17.55 -11.42 -7.29
CA ALA A 339 18.28 -10.45 -8.11
C ALA A 339 19.30 -11.15 -9.03
N VAL A 340 20.18 -11.99 -8.48
CA VAL A 340 21.25 -12.67 -9.24
C VAL A 340 20.69 -13.56 -10.35
N LEU A 341 19.57 -14.26 -10.10
CA LEU A 341 18.92 -15.06 -11.14
C LEU A 341 18.04 -14.22 -12.08
N GLY A 342 17.32 -13.26 -11.51
CA GLY A 342 16.27 -12.52 -12.18
C GLY A 342 16.79 -11.54 -13.23
N PHE A 343 17.86 -10.80 -12.95
CA PHE A 343 18.40 -9.82 -13.91
C PHE A 343 18.89 -10.49 -15.21
N PRO A 344 19.71 -11.56 -15.18
CA PRO A 344 20.04 -12.30 -16.39
C PRO A 344 18.81 -12.90 -17.08
N CYS A 345 17.89 -13.50 -16.31
CA CYS A 345 16.66 -14.07 -16.88
C CYS A 345 15.77 -13.01 -17.55
N LEU A 346 15.74 -11.78 -17.05
CA LEU A 346 15.00 -10.68 -17.65
C LEU A 346 15.55 -10.33 -19.04
N VAL A 347 16.89 -10.30 -19.19
CA VAL A 347 17.54 -10.10 -20.50
C VAL A 347 17.17 -11.24 -21.45
N PHE A 348 17.31 -12.49 -21.01
CA PHE A 348 16.96 -13.66 -21.84
C PHE A 348 15.48 -13.70 -22.21
N PHE A 349 14.59 -13.37 -21.27
CA PHE A 349 13.15 -13.31 -21.51
C PHE A 349 12.80 -12.24 -22.54
N THR A 350 13.44 -11.07 -22.46
CA THR A 350 13.27 -9.99 -23.45
C THR A 350 13.72 -10.43 -24.84
N LEU A 351 14.90 -11.04 -24.96
CA LEU A 351 15.41 -11.57 -26.23
C LEU A 351 14.50 -12.68 -26.79
N TYR A 352 13.97 -13.55 -25.93
CA TYR A 352 13.02 -14.59 -26.29
C TYR A 352 11.73 -14.01 -26.86
N LEU A 353 11.15 -12.99 -26.21
CA LEU A 353 9.95 -12.30 -26.71
C LEU A 353 10.20 -11.65 -28.08
N LEU A 354 11.33 -10.95 -28.25
CA LEU A 354 11.66 -10.27 -29.50
C LEU A 354 11.90 -11.26 -30.66
N ARG A 355 12.59 -12.37 -30.39
CA ARG A 355 12.95 -13.36 -31.42
C ARG A 355 11.77 -14.23 -31.83
N GLU A 356 10.92 -14.63 -30.88
CA GLU A 356 9.88 -15.63 -31.11
C GLU A 356 8.44 -15.06 -31.08
N TRP A 357 8.27 -13.72 -31.06
CA TRP A 357 6.96 -13.06 -30.93
C TRP A 357 5.84 -13.67 -31.79
N ARG A 358 6.09 -13.91 -33.08
CA ARG A 358 5.10 -14.46 -34.01
C ARG A 358 4.67 -15.90 -33.67
N GLN A 359 5.61 -16.72 -33.18
CA GLN A 359 5.31 -18.10 -32.79
C GLN A 359 4.59 -18.13 -31.44
N LEU A 360 5.00 -17.25 -30.51
CA LEU A 360 4.44 -17.16 -29.17
C LEU A 360 2.99 -16.65 -29.15
N SER A 361 2.65 -15.71 -30.03
CA SER A 361 1.28 -15.17 -30.13
C SER A 361 0.23 -16.24 -30.49
N VAL A 362 0.66 -17.30 -31.17
CA VAL A 362 -0.19 -18.45 -31.54
C VAL A 362 -0.07 -19.57 -30.51
N ALA A 363 1.15 -20.00 -30.18
CA ALA A 363 1.37 -21.21 -29.38
C ALA A 363 1.23 -20.99 -27.86
N ARG A 364 1.61 -19.81 -27.35
CA ARG A 364 1.73 -19.52 -25.92
C ARG A 364 1.28 -18.09 -25.60
N PRO A 365 -0.01 -17.78 -25.73
CA PRO A 365 -0.51 -16.41 -25.55
C PRO A 365 -0.24 -15.84 -24.16
N ALA A 366 -0.13 -16.69 -23.13
CA ALA A 366 0.22 -16.26 -21.78
C ALA A 366 1.59 -15.57 -21.73
N HIS A 367 2.59 -16.03 -22.48
CA HIS A 367 3.93 -15.45 -22.46
C HIS A 367 3.94 -14.04 -23.08
N ILE A 368 3.13 -13.83 -24.13
CA ILE A 368 2.99 -12.51 -24.77
C ILE A 368 2.28 -11.52 -23.85
N ILE A 369 1.20 -11.94 -23.20
CA ILE A 369 0.48 -11.10 -22.24
C ILE A 369 1.39 -10.75 -21.06
N ILE A 370 2.09 -11.74 -20.50
CA ILE A 370 3.08 -11.50 -19.45
C ILE A 370 4.20 -10.58 -19.94
N GLY A 371 4.66 -10.72 -21.17
CA GLY A 371 5.66 -9.83 -21.77
C GLY A 371 5.17 -8.38 -21.89
N LEU A 372 3.92 -8.19 -22.32
CA LEU A 372 3.27 -6.88 -22.37
C LEU A 372 3.18 -6.25 -20.97
N PHE A 373 2.64 -6.96 -19.99
CA PHE A 373 2.59 -6.45 -18.61
C PHE A 373 4.00 -6.28 -18.02
N GLY A 374 4.95 -7.14 -18.38
CA GLY A 374 6.35 -7.05 -17.98
C GLY A 374 7.04 -5.78 -18.48
N PHE A 375 6.74 -5.36 -19.72
CA PHE A 375 7.16 -4.07 -20.25
C PHE A 375 6.62 -2.90 -19.41
N PHE A 376 5.34 -2.94 -19.02
CA PHE A 376 4.76 -1.90 -18.17
C PHE A 376 5.26 -1.96 -16.71
N LEU A 377 5.60 -3.13 -16.17
CA LEU A 377 6.29 -3.26 -14.88
C LEU A 377 7.70 -2.66 -14.94
N PHE A 378 8.39 -2.77 -16.09
CA PHE A 378 9.66 -2.11 -16.30
C PHE A 378 9.51 -0.58 -16.39
N ILE A 379 8.51 -0.07 -17.14
CA ILE A 379 8.22 1.37 -17.16
C ILE A 379 7.85 1.88 -15.78
N HIS A 380 7.05 1.13 -15.02
CA HIS A 380 6.72 1.46 -13.63
C HIS A 380 7.99 1.68 -12.80
N MET A 381 8.96 0.77 -12.85
CA MET A 381 10.25 0.95 -12.17
C MET A 381 10.99 2.20 -12.67
N ALA A 382 11.00 2.47 -13.99
CA ALA A 382 11.61 3.67 -14.53
C ALA A 382 10.95 4.96 -13.98
N VAL A 383 9.63 4.98 -13.82
CA VAL A 383 8.89 6.10 -13.22
C VAL A 383 9.26 6.27 -11.74
N ILE A 384 9.39 5.17 -10.99
CA ILE A 384 9.87 5.22 -9.59
C ILE A 384 11.28 5.81 -9.51
N LEU A 385 12.18 5.49 -10.43
CA LEU A 385 13.51 6.08 -10.45
C LEU A 385 13.51 7.60 -10.71
N CYS A 386 12.48 8.14 -11.38
CA CYS A 386 12.32 9.58 -11.55
C CYS A 386 11.77 10.29 -10.30
N TYR A 387 11.17 9.55 -9.37
CA TYR A 387 10.53 10.11 -8.18
C TYR A 387 11.57 10.58 -7.14
N HIS A 388 11.34 11.74 -6.52
CA HIS A 388 12.30 12.34 -5.59
C HIS A 388 12.60 11.45 -4.36
N ASP A 389 11.63 10.64 -3.91
CA ASP A 389 11.79 9.66 -2.83
C ASP A 389 11.81 8.21 -3.35
N GLY A 390 12.21 8.00 -4.61
CA GLY A 390 12.37 6.70 -5.27
C GLY A 390 13.56 5.85 -4.77
N LYS A 391 14.06 6.13 -3.56
CA LYS A 391 15.31 5.62 -2.99
C LYS A 391 15.09 4.26 -2.33
N LEU A 392 15.13 3.18 -3.11
CA LEU A 392 14.74 1.81 -2.67
C LEU A 392 15.53 1.26 -1.47
N ASP A 393 16.71 1.80 -1.18
CA ASP A 393 17.52 1.44 0.00
C ASP A 393 16.94 1.99 1.32
N ARG A 394 16.01 2.96 1.26
CA ARG A 394 15.26 3.45 2.43
C ARG A 394 14.16 2.45 2.82
N LEU A 395 13.94 2.31 4.12
CA LEU A 395 12.99 1.36 4.71
C LEU A 395 11.57 1.47 4.11
N PHE A 396 11.10 2.69 3.84
CA PHE A 396 9.74 2.96 3.38
C PHE A 396 9.60 2.88 1.86
N ALA A 397 10.64 3.24 1.10
CA ALA A 397 10.62 3.22 -0.35
C ALA A 397 10.93 1.82 -0.93
N ALA A 398 11.53 0.92 -0.16
CA ALA A 398 11.82 -0.46 -0.58
C ALA A 398 10.58 -1.18 -1.14
N ARG A 399 9.38 -0.91 -0.64
CA ARG A 399 8.11 -1.50 -1.12
C ARG A 399 7.83 -1.26 -2.60
N PHE A 400 8.34 -0.16 -3.18
CA PHE A 400 8.21 0.11 -4.61
C PHE A 400 8.94 -0.93 -5.49
N ALA A 401 9.83 -1.76 -4.91
CA ALA A 401 10.49 -2.86 -5.59
C ALA A 401 9.57 -4.05 -5.88
N LEU A 402 8.44 -4.20 -5.17
CA LEU A 402 7.58 -5.38 -5.25
C LEU A 402 7.04 -5.68 -6.67
N PRO A 403 6.52 -4.71 -7.45
CA PRO A 403 6.12 -4.95 -8.83
C PRO A 403 7.30 -5.40 -9.72
N PHE A 404 8.50 -4.90 -9.49
CA PHE A 404 9.67 -5.33 -10.25
C PHE A 404 10.16 -6.73 -9.85
N TYR A 405 10.04 -7.10 -8.57
CA TYR A 405 10.23 -8.50 -8.15
C TYR A 405 9.26 -9.47 -8.84
N LEU A 406 8.02 -9.04 -9.15
CA LEU A 406 7.10 -9.85 -9.96
C LEU A 406 7.66 -10.12 -11.36
N LEU A 407 8.22 -9.09 -12.01
CA LEU A 407 8.87 -9.22 -13.31
C LEU A 407 10.09 -10.16 -13.25
N LEU A 408 10.96 -9.98 -12.25
CA LEU A 408 12.15 -10.82 -12.08
C LEU A 408 11.78 -12.30 -11.85
N THR A 409 10.88 -12.57 -10.91
CA THR A 409 10.49 -13.95 -10.55
C THR A 409 9.78 -14.67 -11.69
N ILE A 410 8.90 -13.99 -12.43
CA ILE A 410 8.25 -14.59 -13.61
C ILE A 410 9.27 -14.85 -14.72
N SER A 411 10.22 -13.94 -14.94
CA SER A 411 11.29 -14.12 -15.94
C SER A 411 12.13 -15.36 -15.66
N ILE A 412 12.46 -15.64 -14.38
CA ILE A 412 13.18 -16.86 -13.99
C ILE A 412 12.40 -18.11 -14.43
N VAL A 413 11.11 -18.18 -14.12
CA VAL A 413 10.28 -19.36 -14.43
C VAL A 413 10.13 -19.59 -15.93
N ILE A 414 9.91 -18.53 -16.72
CA ILE A 414 9.78 -18.63 -18.18
C ILE A 414 11.11 -19.05 -18.82
N VAL A 415 12.22 -18.47 -18.39
CA VAL A 415 13.54 -18.80 -18.94
C VAL A 415 13.94 -20.23 -18.60
N LEU A 416 13.66 -20.71 -17.38
CA LEU A 416 13.91 -22.12 -17.02
C LEU A 416 13.08 -23.08 -17.85
N GLU A 417 11.82 -22.73 -18.13
CA GLU A 417 10.94 -23.52 -18.99
C GLU A 417 11.46 -23.62 -20.42
N ARG A 418 12.09 -22.55 -20.93
CA ARG A 418 12.67 -22.50 -22.27
C ARG A 418 14.04 -23.17 -22.37
N LEU A 419 14.94 -22.92 -21.41
CA LEU A 419 16.34 -23.34 -21.48
C LEU A 419 16.58 -24.77 -21.01
N SER A 420 15.74 -25.29 -20.09
CA SER A 420 15.98 -26.62 -19.54
C SER A 420 14.71 -27.32 -19.08
N HIS A 421 14.36 -28.38 -19.81
CA HIS A 421 13.37 -29.34 -19.34
C HIS A 421 13.93 -30.30 -18.27
N LYS A 422 15.26 -30.33 -18.07
CA LYS A 422 15.92 -31.25 -17.14
C LYS A 422 15.50 -30.98 -15.70
N ALA A 423 15.01 -32.00 -15.02
CA ALA A 423 14.57 -31.92 -13.63
C ALA A 423 15.69 -31.43 -12.69
N ALA A 424 16.96 -31.76 -12.99
CA ALA A 424 18.11 -31.35 -12.19
C ALA A 424 18.27 -29.83 -12.08
N ILE A 425 18.05 -29.07 -13.16
CA ILE A 425 18.21 -27.60 -13.13
C ILE A 425 17.07 -26.96 -12.33
N TRP A 426 15.84 -27.41 -12.52
CA TRP A 426 14.70 -26.96 -11.71
C TRP A 426 14.90 -27.29 -10.22
N SER A 427 15.43 -28.47 -9.93
CA SER A 427 15.75 -28.89 -8.56
C SER A 427 16.88 -28.06 -7.97
N ALA A 428 17.91 -27.74 -8.75
CA ALA A 428 19.01 -26.88 -8.28
C ALA A 428 18.52 -25.47 -7.94
N VAL A 429 17.66 -24.87 -8.77
CA VAL A 429 17.06 -23.56 -8.46
C VAL A 429 16.13 -23.68 -7.24
N GLY A 430 15.31 -24.72 -7.16
CA GLY A 430 14.46 -24.97 -5.99
C GLY A 430 15.26 -25.14 -4.70
N VAL A 431 16.28 -25.99 -4.69
CA VAL A 431 17.16 -26.20 -3.53
C VAL A 431 17.91 -24.91 -3.18
N GLY A 432 18.41 -24.17 -4.17
CA GLY A 432 19.05 -22.88 -3.95
C GLY A 432 18.10 -21.86 -3.29
N THR A 433 16.84 -21.79 -3.73
CA THR A 433 15.81 -20.98 -3.08
C THR A 433 15.56 -21.42 -1.64
N LEU A 434 15.50 -22.72 -1.37
CA LEU A 434 15.33 -23.25 -0.01
C LEU A 434 16.52 -22.87 0.89
N LEU A 435 17.74 -23.06 0.41
CA LEU A 435 18.96 -22.70 1.13
C LEU A 435 19.00 -21.20 1.42
N PHE A 436 18.58 -20.35 0.47
CA PHE A 436 18.49 -18.92 0.68
C PHE A 436 17.42 -18.55 1.72
N ILE A 437 16.25 -19.19 1.69
CA ILE A 437 15.20 -18.97 2.69
C ILE A 437 15.72 -19.30 4.09
N VAL A 438 16.36 -20.45 4.26
CA VAL A 438 16.86 -20.91 5.57
C VAL A 438 18.06 -20.09 6.03
N GLY A 439 18.99 -19.77 5.13
CA GLY A 439 20.23 -19.07 5.46
C GLY A 439 20.10 -17.56 5.59
N PHE A 440 19.10 -16.95 4.95
CA PHE A 440 18.99 -15.48 4.86
C PHE A 440 17.60 -14.97 5.22
N THR A 441 16.55 -15.41 4.49
CA THR A 441 15.21 -14.83 4.66
C THR A 441 14.62 -15.07 6.05
N LEU A 442 14.67 -16.30 6.57
CA LEU A 442 14.17 -16.64 7.89
C LEU A 442 14.94 -15.91 9.01
N PRO A 443 16.30 -15.92 9.05
CA PRO A 443 17.06 -15.12 9.99
C PRO A 443 16.72 -13.63 9.96
N MET A 444 16.53 -13.04 8.78
CA MET A 444 16.17 -11.62 8.66
C MET A 444 14.78 -11.32 9.23
N ASN A 445 13.80 -12.16 8.91
CA ASN A 445 12.46 -12.03 9.46
C ASN A 445 12.49 -12.20 11.00
N ALA A 446 13.25 -13.16 11.51
CA ALA A 446 13.41 -13.41 12.94
C ALA A 446 14.11 -12.25 13.68
N LYS A 447 15.14 -11.65 13.09
CA LYS A 447 15.78 -10.43 13.63
C LYS A 447 14.81 -9.25 13.69
N GLY A 448 13.77 -9.25 12.85
CA GLY A 448 12.76 -8.20 12.77
C GLY A 448 13.37 -6.84 12.44
N VAL A 449 14.49 -6.81 11.71
CA VAL A 449 15.33 -5.61 11.48
C VAL A 449 14.48 -4.44 10.99
N PHE A 450 13.54 -4.69 10.09
CA PHE A 450 12.69 -3.67 9.47
C PHE A 450 11.57 -3.16 10.38
N THR A 451 11.14 -3.96 11.36
CA THR A 451 10.15 -3.52 12.36
C THR A 451 10.84 -2.81 13.51
N ARG A 452 11.97 -3.32 13.99
CA ARG A 452 12.74 -2.74 15.11
C ARG A 452 13.42 -1.42 14.75
N ARG A 453 13.86 -1.25 13.51
CA ARG A 453 14.45 0.03 13.04
C ARG A 453 13.40 1.11 12.74
N ASN A 454 12.11 0.80 12.80
CA ASN A 454 11.06 1.80 12.64
C ASN A 454 10.80 2.51 13.99
N TYR A 455 11.62 3.51 14.29
CA TYR A 455 11.60 4.18 15.59
C TYR A 455 10.26 4.84 15.92
N VAL A 456 9.63 5.50 14.95
CA VAL A 456 8.34 6.19 15.14
C VAL A 456 7.21 5.18 15.37
N ALA A 457 7.19 4.03 14.67
CA ALA A 457 6.18 3.00 14.95
C ALA A 457 6.34 2.42 16.36
N ASN A 458 7.57 2.22 16.82
CA ASN A 458 7.85 1.75 18.17
C ASN A 458 7.50 2.82 19.23
N GLU A 459 7.73 4.08 18.92
CA GLU A 459 7.33 5.22 19.75
C GLU A 459 5.80 5.27 19.89
N ILE A 460 5.05 5.23 18.79
CA ILE A 460 3.58 5.26 18.82
C ILE A 460 3.04 4.05 19.61
N ALA A 461 3.58 2.85 19.39
CA ALA A 461 3.17 1.66 20.14
C ALA A 461 3.44 1.79 21.65
N TRP A 462 4.54 2.44 22.03
CA TRP A 462 4.81 2.72 23.43
C TRP A 462 3.89 3.81 23.99
N LEU A 463 3.64 4.90 23.26
CA LEU A 463 2.71 5.94 23.67
C LEU A 463 1.29 5.37 23.88
N GLN A 464 0.83 4.49 23.00
CA GLN A 464 -0.41 3.75 23.19
C GLN A 464 -0.38 2.88 24.46
N SER A 465 0.73 2.17 24.71
CA SER A 465 0.87 1.37 25.95
C SER A 465 0.90 2.22 27.23
N VAL A 466 1.34 3.47 27.15
CA VAL A 466 1.28 4.42 28.26
C VAL A 466 -0.14 4.92 28.42
N ALA A 467 -0.79 5.29 27.32
CA ALA A 467 -2.19 5.73 27.33
C ALA A 467 -3.13 4.68 27.93
N ASP A 468 -2.99 3.40 27.53
CA ASP A 468 -3.82 2.31 28.05
C ASP A 468 -3.67 2.08 29.57
N ARG A 469 -2.56 2.54 30.17
CA ARG A 469 -2.26 2.35 31.60
C ARG A 469 -2.54 3.59 32.44
N GLU A 470 -2.25 4.77 31.90
CA GLU A 470 -2.14 6.02 32.67
C GLU A 470 -3.15 7.09 32.22
N PHE A 471 -3.78 6.95 31.04
CA PHE A 471 -4.68 8.00 30.53
C PHE A 471 -6.11 7.78 31.01
N GLU A 472 -6.70 8.85 31.55
CA GLU A 472 -8.11 8.85 31.92
C GLU A 472 -9.00 8.80 30.67
N PRO A 473 -10.15 8.09 30.71
CA PRO A 473 -11.11 8.08 29.61
C PRO A 473 -11.55 9.50 29.25
N ARG A 474 -11.72 9.79 27.95
CA ARG A 474 -12.11 11.11 27.42
C ARG A 474 -11.08 12.23 27.69
N SER A 475 -9.80 11.89 27.83
CA SER A 475 -8.71 12.85 27.89
C SER A 475 -8.42 13.50 26.53
N LEU A 476 -7.78 14.67 26.56
CA LEU A 476 -7.20 15.33 25.40
C LEU A 476 -5.68 15.09 25.36
N VAL A 477 -5.16 14.69 24.21
CA VAL A 477 -3.72 14.47 24.00
C VAL A 477 -3.14 15.54 23.07
N ILE A 478 -2.14 16.27 23.52
CA ILE A 478 -1.41 17.23 22.71
C ILE A 478 -0.19 16.52 22.11
N ASP A 479 -0.23 16.26 20.81
CA ASP A 479 0.81 15.51 20.10
C ASP A 479 0.95 15.97 18.64
N VAL A 480 2.17 15.86 18.11
CA VAL A 480 2.49 16.13 16.70
C VAL A 480 1.85 15.07 15.79
N TYR A 481 1.65 13.85 16.29
CA TYR A 481 0.98 12.77 15.55
C TYR A 481 -0.46 12.60 16.03
N THR A 482 -1.41 13.32 15.42
CA THR A 482 -2.83 13.25 15.84
C THR A 482 -3.58 12.04 15.28
N ILE A 483 -3.27 11.61 14.05
CA ILE A 483 -3.97 10.51 13.37
C ILE A 483 -3.95 9.19 14.16
N PRO A 484 -2.82 8.74 14.75
CA PRO A 484 -2.80 7.56 15.60
C PRO A 484 -3.79 7.63 16.78
N TRP A 485 -4.03 8.80 17.35
CA TRP A 485 -4.99 8.99 18.45
C TRP A 485 -6.44 8.92 17.95
N THR A 486 -6.75 9.56 16.81
CA THR A 486 -8.12 9.55 16.26
C THR A 486 -8.57 8.16 15.80
N ILE A 487 -7.65 7.34 15.29
CA ILE A 487 -7.90 5.92 15.00
C ILE A 487 -8.41 5.22 16.27
N HIS A 488 -7.76 5.46 17.41
CA HIS A 488 -8.09 4.87 18.70
C HIS A 488 -9.16 5.63 19.51
N GLU A 489 -9.88 6.57 18.90
CA GLU A 489 -10.97 7.34 19.55
C GLU A 489 -10.50 8.17 20.75
N VAL A 490 -9.24 8.61 20.70
CA VAL A 490 -8.66 9.54 21.66
C VAL A 490 -8.65 10.94 21.04
N SER A 491 -9.13 11.92 21.79
CA SER A 491 -9.08 13.32 21.34
C SER A 491 -7.65 13.81 21.31
N SER A 492 -7.24 14.43 20.21
CA SER A 492 -5.86 14.93 20.07
C SER A 492 -5.73 16.23 19.31
N LEU A 493 -4.84 17.13 19.75
CA LEU A 493 -4.55 18.39 19.07
C LEU A 493 -3.06 18.55 18.79
N LEU A 494 -2.74 19.28 17.72
CA LEU A 494 -1.36 19.67 17.44
C LEU A 494 -0.85 20.64 18.51
N PRO A 495 0.44 20.59 18.90
CA PRO A 495 0.98 21.48 19.93
C PRO A 495 0.70 22.95 19.64
N LEU A 496 1.00 23.43 18.43
CA LEU A 496 0.77 24.85 18.08
C LEU A 496 -0.69 25.27 18.32
N GLN A 497 -1.66 24.44 17.89
CA GLN A 497 -3.08 24.71 18.11
C GLN A 497 -3.44 24.69 19.59
N ALA A 498 -2.86 23.77 20.37
CA ALA A 498 -3.12 23.68 21.80
C ALA A 498 -2.59 24.90 22.56
N TYR A 499 -1.38 25.36 22.25
CA TYR A 499 -0.81 26.57 22.85
C TYR A 499 -1.59 27.84 22.48
N SER A 500 -1.98 27.99 21.20
CA SER A 500 -2.81 29.12 20.77
C SER A 500 -4.21 29.13 21.39
N ASN A 501 -4.72 27.98 21.85
CA ASN A 501 -6.04 27.83 22.46
C ASN A 501 -5.98 27.43 23.94
N ALA A 502 -4.86 27.68 24.62
CA ALA A 502 -4.63 27.16 25.98
C ALA A 502 -5.71 27.61 26.98
N VAL A 503 -6.17 28.88 26.92
CA VAL A 503 -7.26 29.39 27.77
C VAL A 503 -8.57 28.61 27.55
N ARG A 504 -8.88 28.30 26.29
CA ARG A 504 -10.08 27.52 25.94
C ARG A 504 -9.96 26.07 26.42
N ILE A 505 -8.77 25.48 26.37
CA ILE A 505 -8.53 24.13 26.89
C ILE A 505 -8.76 24.09 28.40
N ASP A 506 -8.34 25.13 29.14
CA ASP A 506 -8.60 25.25 30.57
C ASP A 506 -10.10 25.35 30.88
N GLU A 507 -10.85 26.13 30.11
CA GLU A 507 -12.32 26.19 30.22
C GLU A 507 -13.00 24.85 29.88
N ASP A 508 -12.50 24.15 28.87
CA ASP A 508 -12.97 22.82 28.47
C ASP A 508 -12.69 21.78 29.59
N LEU A 509 -11.57 21.88 30.31
CA LEU A 509 -11.29 21.05 31.49
C LEU A 509 -12.24 21.37 32.65
N LEU A 510 -12.40 22.64 33.00
CA LEU A 510 -13.27 23.09 34.10
C LEU A 510 -14.75 22.75 33.85
N SER A 511 -15.19 22.77 32.58
CA SER A 511 -16.55 22.36 32.19
C SER A 511 -16.75 20.84 32.13
N GLY A 512 -15.71 20.05 32.38
CA GLY A 512 -15.75 18.58 32.36
C GLY A 512 -15.85 17.98 30.95
N LYS A 513 -15.55 18.76 29.91
CA LYS A 513 -15.55 18.28 28.52
C LYS A 513 -14.39 17.32 28.25
N PHE A 514 -13.25 17.58 28.85
CA PHE A 514 -12.13 16.64 28.94
C PHE A 514 -11.90 16.29 30.40
N SER A 515 -11.57 15.03 30.67
CA SER A 515 -11.19 14.58 32.02
C SER A 515 -9.82 15.12 32.41
N GLU A 516 -8.85 14.96 31.51
CA GLU A 516 -7.45 15.30 31.71
C GLU A 516 -6.82 15.75 30.38
N VAL A 517 -5.66 16.42 30.47
CA VAL A 517 -4.84 16.77 29.29
C VAL A 517 -3.45 16.15 29.44
N TYR A 518 -3.00 15.48 28.39
CA TYR A 518 -1.66 14.91 28.30
C TYR A 518 -0.86 15.62 27.22
N LEU A 519 0.40 15.97 27.50
CA LEU A 519 1.31 16.61 26.56
C LEU A 519 2.45 15.66 26.21
N ILE A 520 2.64 15.42 24.91
CA ILE A 520 3.73 14.58 24.41
C ILE A 520 4.79 15.48 23.79
N GLU A 521 5.99 15.41 24.33
CA GLU A 521 7.11 16.24 23.89
C GLU A 521 8.29 15.38 23.43
N ARG A 522 8.89 15.76 22.30
CA ARG A 522 10.09 15.12 21.75
C ARG A 522 11.24 16.11 21.88
N ARG A 523 12.21 15.82 22.75
CA ARG A 523 13.38 16.69 23.00
C ARG A 523 14.64 16.06 22.46
N GLU A 524 15.44 16.87 21.79
CA GLU A 524 16.80 16.49 21.39
C GLU A 524 17.74 16.62 22.59
N PHE A 525 18.79 15.80 22.64
CA PHE A 525 19.83 15.91 23.68
C PHE A 525 21.23 15.75 23.09
N THR A 526 22.19 16.47 23.66
CA THR A 526 23.61 16.37 23.30
C THR A 526 24.38 15.60 24.37
N ILE A 527 25.46 14.94 23.96
CA ILE A 527 26.38 14.24 24.87
C ILE A 527 27.72 14.96 24.75
N GLU A 528 28.09 15.71 25.79
CA GLU A 528 29.40 16.35 25.90
C GLU A 528 30.12 15.80 27.13
N ALA A 529 31.35 15.27 26.94
CA ALA A 529 32.32 14.96 28.00
C ALA A 529 31.73 14.34 29.30
N ASN A 530 30.91 13.29 29.18
CA ASN A 530 30.20 12.56 30.26
C ASN A 530 28.93 13.21 30.84
N THR A 531 28.43 14.32 30.31
CA THR A 531 27.10 14.86 30.66
C THR A 531 26.15 14.82 29.48
N THR A 532 24.96 14.23 29.72
CA THR A 532 23.83 14.29 28.79
C THR A 532 23.02 15.54 29.08
N GLN A 533 23.05 16.51 28.17
CA GLN A 533 22.27 17.74 28.29
C GLN A 533 21.08 17.68 27.35
N ILE A 534 19.86 17.72 27.93
CA ILE A 534 18.63 17.81 27.16
C ILE A 534 18.46 19.24 26.69
N LEU A 535 18.28 19.43 25.38
CA LEU A 535 18.07 20.75 24.80
C LEU A 535 16.74 21.34 25.28
N PRO A 536 16.64 22.68 25.39
CA PRO A 536 15.41 23.33 25.80
C PRO A 536 14.25 23.00 24.85
N SER A 537 13.05 22.94 25.41
CA SER A 537 11.80 22.76 24.67
C SER A 537 11.68 23.77 23.53
N LYS A 538 11.30 23.30 22.33
CA LYS A 538 10.89 24.15 21.22
C LYS A 538 9.47 24.72 21.41
N LEU A 539 8.70 24.16 22.35
CA LEU A 539 7.37 24.61 22.71
C LEU A 539 7.42 25.71 23.80
N PRO A 540 6.46 26.66 23.80
CA PRO A 540 6.39 27.72 24.81
C PRO A 540 6.38 27.15 26.24
N GLN A 541 7.24 27.71 27.11
CA GLN A 541 7.34 27.26 28.50
C GLN A 541 6.42 28.07 29.43
N GLY A 542 6.01 27.45 30.53
CA GLY A 542 5.25 28.11 31.60
C GLY A 542 3.75 28.29 31.35
N ILE A 543 3.23 27.87 30.20
CA ILE A 543 1.78 27.88 29.90
C ILE A 543 1.10 26.64 30.49
N PHE A 544 1.59 25.44 30.17
CA PHE A 544 1.13 24.20 30.78
C PHE A 544 2.06 23.84 31.94
N VAL A 545 1.51 23.78 33.15
CA VAL A 545 2.19 23.22 34.32
C VAL A 545 2.02 21.72 34.25
N VAL A 546 3.13 20.98 34.23
CA VAL A 546 3.15 19.58 33.84
C VAL A 546 3.86 18.68 34.86
N GLU A 547 3.36 17.45 34.98
CA GLU A 547 3.98 16.34 35.72
C GLU A 547 4.43 15.25 34.75
N LEU A 548 5.66 14.74 34.93
CA LEU A 548 6.21 13.69 34.07
C LEU A 548 5.64 12.32 34.45
N ILE A 549 4.99 11.64 33.51
CA ILE A 549 4.43 10.30 33.68
C ILE A 549 5.35 9.23 33.09
N GLY A 550 5.98 9.54 31.96
CA GLY A 550 6.80 8.57 31.24
C GLY A 550 7.88 9.22 30.41
N GLU A 551 9.04 8.57 30.36
CA GLU A 551 10.17 9.00 29.54
C GLU A 551 10.79 7.78 28.84
N ARG A 552 11.04 7.90 27.53
CA ARG A 552 11.74 6.87 26.78
C ARG A 552 12.42 7.43 25.53
N SER A 553 13.55 6.84 25.16
CA SER A 553 14.25 7.14 23.90
C SER A 553 14.07 5.98 22.91
N PHE A 554 13.75 6.31 21.67
CA PHE A 554 13.66 5.36 20.55
C PHE A 554 14.64 5.73 19.44
N GLN A 555 14.88 7.02 19.22
CA GLN A 555 15.78 7.54 18.21
C GLN A 555 17.08 8.03 18.88
N PRO A 556 18.25 7.87 18.24
CA PRO A 556 19.48 8.46 18.73
C PRO A 556 19.30 9.96 18.99
N PHE A 557 19.81 10.44 20.13
CA PHE A 557 19.79 11.85 20.52
C PHE A 557 18.40 12.48 20.69
N THR A 558 17.33 11.67 20.79
CA THR A 558 15.98 12.17 21.07
C THR A 558 15.36 11.40 22.24
N VAL A 559 14.75 12.13 23.16
CA VAL A 559 13.96 11.59 24.27
C VAL A 559 12.51 12.04 24.13
N ILE A 560 11.58 11.10 24.28
CA ILE A 560 10.15 11.37 24.31
C ILE A 560 9.69 11.39 25.76
N ARG A 561 8.95 12.44 26.12
CA ARG A 561 8.37 12.64 27.45
C ARG A 561 6.86 12.75 27.32
N VAL A 562 6.17 12.05 28.19
CA VAL A 562 4.72 12.10 28.35
C VAL A 562 4.43 12.81 29.65
N PHE A 563 3.67 13.88 29.56
CA PHE A 563 3.33 14.73 30.69
C PHE A 563 1.83 14.73 30.94
N ARG A 564 1.41 14.79 32.20
CA ARG A 564 0.06 15.19 32.62
C ARG A 564 0.06 16.69 32.84
N VAL A 565 -0.91 17.40 32.29
CA VAL A 565 -1.10 18.84 32.59
C VAL A 565 -1.87 18.95 33.90
N ILE A 566 -1.24 19.54 34.91
CA ILE A 566 -1.87 19.78 36.22
C ILE A 566 -2.64 21.09 36.21
N GLU A 567 -2.10 22.12 35.56
CA GLU A 567 -2.67 23.47 35.55
C GLU A 567 -2.32 24.20 34.26
N VAL A 568 -3.21 25.08 33.80
CA VAL A 568 -2.94 26.03 32.70
C VAL A 568 -2.73 27.43 33.28
N ASN A 569 -1.54 27.99 33.10
CA ASN A 569 -1.24 29.37 33.49
C ASN A 569 -1.92 30.34 32.51
N ARG A 570 -3.10 30.83 32.89
CA ARG A 570 -3.91 31.75 32.08
C ARG A 570 -3.18 33.04 31.73
N GLU A 571 -2.41 33.63 32.66
CA GLU A 571 -1.68 34.88 32.40
C GLU A 571 -0.59 34.69 31.35
N ALA A 572 0.10 33.55 31.35
CA ALA A 572 1.09 33.23 30.34
C ALA A 572 0.43 32.92 28.98
N ALA A 573 -0.71 32.22 29.00
CA ALA A 573 -1.48 31.91 27.79
C ALA A 573 -2.03 33.15 27.09
N ILE A 574 -2.61 34.10 27.85
CA ILE A 574 -3.15 35.36 27.31
C ILE A 574 -2.01 36.19 26.70
N ARG A 575 -0.86 36.29 27.38
CA ARG A 575 0.32 36.99 26.84
C ARG A 575 0.83 36.39 25.54
N LEU A 576 0.76 35.07 25.37
CA LEU A 576 1.12 34.43 24.11
C LEU A 576 0.12 34.76 22.99
N ALA A 577 -1.18 34.79 23.31
CA ALA A 577 -2.23 35.14 22.34
C ALA A 577 -2.19 36.61 21.91
N GLU A 578 -1.65 37.50 22.74
CA GLU A 578 -1.45 38.92 22.46
C GLU A 578 -0.11 39.23 21.77
N SER A 579 0.80 38.25 21.68
CA SER A 579 2.06 38.39 20.95
C SER A 579 1.81 38.21 19.44
N PRO A 580 2.24 39.16 18.59
CA PRO A 580 1.95 39.16 17.16
C PRO A 580 2.57 38.00 16.37
#